data_AF-A0A090KH66-F1
#
_entry.id   AF-A0A090KH66-F1
#
_cell.length_a   1.000
_cell.length_b   1.000
_cell.length_c   1.000
_cell.angle_alpha   90.00
_cell.angle_beta   90.00
_cell.angle_gamma   90.00
#
_symmetry.space_group_name_H-M   'P 1'
#
loop_
_entity.id
_entity.type
_entity.pdbx_description
1 polymer ?
#
loop_
_entity_poly.entity_id
_entity_poly.type
_entity_poly.pdbx_seq_one_letter_code
_entity_poly.pdbx_strand_id
1 'polypeptide(L)'
;MSANSPASPEGSILTSKGWVTGKVEFAGHAISVIDGRPLAAGAEPKGPFVLPGFIDLHVHGGGGGDWQGGEEAIRTLVRYHASYATTAIAPTTAIGPIPVIEKSLSAITSITAA
;
A
#
# COMPACT_ATOMS: atom_id res chain seq x y z
N MET A 1 7.83 10.38 16.84
CA MET A 1 7.84 10.96 15.48
C MET A 1 6.51 11.67 15.29
N SER A 2 6.50 12.97 14.99
CA SER A 2 5.26 13.69 14.67
C SER A 2 4.67 13.08 13.41
N ALA A 3 3.52 12.43 13.50
CA ALA A 3 2.82 11.92 12.33
C ALA A 3 2.47 13.12 11.44
N ASN A 4 3.11 13.24 10.27
CA ASN A 4 2.64 14.17 9.25
C ASN A 4 1.19 13.79 8.94
N SER A 5 0.26 14.74 9.07
CA SER A 5 -1.09 14.55 8.58
C SER A 5 -1.01 14.09 7.11
N PRO A 6 -1.77 13.05 6.71
CA PRO A 6 -1.76 12.61 5.32
C PRO A 6 -2.11 13.79 4.42
N ALA A 7 -1.40 13.93 3.29
CA ALA A 7 -1.80 14.87 2.26
C ALA A 7 -3.27 14.59 1.90
N SER A 8 -4.06 15.62 1.63
CA SER A 8 -5.45 15.48 1.21
C SER A 8 -5.52 15.53 -0.32
N PRO A 9 -5.41 14.38 -1.03
CA PRO A 9 -5.34 14.36 -2.48
C PRO A 9 -6.67 14.80 -3.10
N GLU A 10 -6.57 15.50 -4.22
CA GLU A 10 -7.71 15.97 -5.02
C GLU A 10 -7.55 15.45 -6.45
N GLY A 11 -8.65 15.07 -7.10
CA GLY A 11 -8.63 14.56 -8.47
C GLY A 11 -9.83 13.67 -8.80
N SER A 12 -9.62 12.75 -9.75
CA SER A 12 -10.56 11.66 -10.03
C SER A 12 -10.28 10.50 -9.08
N ILE A 13 -11.19 10.30 -8.13
CA ILE A 13 -11.10 9.32 -7.05
C ILE A 13 -11.89 8.07 -7.44
N LEU A 14 -11.23 6.91 -7.47
CA LEU A 14 -11.90 5.64 -7.71
C LEU A 14 -12.46 5.08 -6.40
N THR A 15 -13.78 4.89 -6.34
CA THR A 15 -14.47 4.24 -5.22
C THR A 15 -15.12 2.94 -5.66
N SER A 16 -15.62 2.14 -4.72
CA SER A 16 -16.42 0.95 -5.04
C SER A 16 -17.73 1.26 -5.77
N LYS A 17 -18.19 2.52 -5.76
CA LYS A 17 -19.40 2.98 -6.46
C LYS A 17 -19.08 3.66 -7.80
N GLY A 18 -17.82 3.68 -8.21
CA GLY A 18 -17.36 4.37 -9.42
C GLY A 18 -16.56 5.65 -9.11
N TRP A 19 -16.41 6.49 -10.13
CA TRP A 19 -15.54 7.67 -10.08
C TRP A 19 -16.22 8.87 -9.44
N VAL A 20 -15.47 9.59 -8.61
CA VAL A 20 -15.83 10.87 -7.99
C VAL A 20 -14.78 11.90 -8.35
N THR A 21 -15.17 13.10 -8.80
CA THR A 21 -14.25 14.25 -8.86
C THR A 21 -14.36 15.01 -7.54
N GLY A 22 -13.24 15.12 -6.83
CA GLY A 22 -13.23 15.77 -5.52
C GLY A 22 -11.95 15.52 -4.75
N LYS A 23 -12.05 15.54 -3.41
CA LYS A 23 -10.94 15.49 -2.47
C LYS A 23 -11.15 14.40 -1.41
N VAL A 24 -10.06 13.77 -0.98
CA VAL A 24 -10.04 12.81 0.13
C VAL A 24 -9.49 13.49 1.38
N GLU A 25 -10.23 13.36 2.49
CA GLU A 25 -9.79 13.80 3.80
C GLU A 25 -9.50 12.60 4.71
N PHE A 26 -8.55 12.78 5.62
CA PHE A 26 -8.11 11.74 6.54
C PHE A 26 -8.24 12.19 7.99
N ALA A 27 -8.65 11.25 8.85
CA ALA A 27 -8.54 11.36 10.30
C ALA A 27 -7.54 10.29 10.79
N GLY A 28 -6.30 10.69 11.04
CA GLY A 28 -5.22 9.75 11.33
C GLY A 28 -4.95 8.82 10.14
N HIS A 29 -5.12 7.52 10.33
CA HIS A 29 -4.91 6.49 9.30
C HIS A 29 -6.18 6.10 8.54
N ALA A 30 -7.32 6.72 8.85
CA ALA A 30 -8.59 6.42 8.22
C ALA A 30 -9.00 7.54 7.27
N ILE A 31 -9.62 7.18 6.14
CA ILE A 31 -10.36 8.14 5.31
C ILE A 31 -11.57 8.60 6.13
N SER A 32 -11.66 9.91 6.39
CA SER A 32 -12.80 10.50 7.10
C SER A 32 -13.92 10.86 6.13
N VAL A 33 -13.56 11.46 4.99
CA VAL A 33 -14.52 11.99 4.01
C VAL A 33 -13.95 11.85 2.60
N ILE A 34 -14.82 11.56 1.63
CA ILE A 34 -14.58 11.79 0.21
C ILE A 34 -15.57 12.87 -0.22
N ASP A 35 -15.11 14.12 -0.30
CA ASP A 35 -15.93 15.26 -0.68
C ASP A 35 -15.83 15.48 -2.19
N GLY A 36 -16.93 15.27 -2.91
CA GLY A 36 -16.92 15.36 -4.36
C GLY A 36 -18.25 14.97 -4.99
N ARG A 37 -18.25 14.97 -6.32
CA ARG A 37 -19.43 14.61 -7.12
C ARG A 37 -19.13 13.39 -7.99
N PRO A 38 -20.06 12.42 -8.08
CA PRO A 38 -19.94 11.33 -9.05
C PRO A 38 -19.75 11.88 -10.47
N LEU A 39 -18.91 11.23 -11.27
CA LEU A 39 -18.82 11.53 -12.69
C LEU A 39 -20.15 11.24 -13.37
N ALA A 40 -20.51 12.07 -14.35
CA ALA A 40 -21.66 11.80 -15.20
C ALA A 40 -21.49 10.48 -15.96
N ALA A 41 -22.59 9.79 -16.23
CA ALA A 41 -22.55 8.56 -17.01
C ALA A 41 -21.90 8.80 -18.38
N GLY A 42 -20.91 7.98 -18.73
CA GLY A 42 -20.15 8.11 -19.97
C GLY A 42 -19.03 9.16 -19.95
N ALA A 43 -18.85 9.90 -18.85
CA ALA A 43 -17.69 10.78 -18.70
C ALA A 43 -16.44 9.96 -18.31
N GLU A 44 -15.30 10.28 -18.91
CA GLU A 44 -14.02 9.68 -18.56
C GLU A 44 -13.33 10.43 -17.40
N PRO A 45 -12.72 9.71 -16.44
CA PRO A 45 -11.95 10.34 -15.38
C PRO A 45 -10.69 11.00 -15.94
N LYS A 46 -10.37 12.18 -15.43
CA LYS A 46 -9.17 12.94 -15.80
C LYS A 46 -8.21 13.02 -14.64
N GLY A 47 -6.92 12.97 -14.94
CA GLY A 47 -5.88 13.12 -13.93
C GLY A 47 -5.95 14.46 -13.19
N PRO A 48 -5.41 14.54 -11.97
CA PRO A 48 -4.72 13.45 -11.24
C PRO A 48 -5.68 12.33 -10.79
N PHE A 49 -5.19 11.09 -10.79
CA PHE A 49 -5.96 9.92 -10.33
C PHE A 49 -5.64 9.62 -8.88
N VAL A 50 -6.68 9.35 -8.10
CA VAL A 50 -6.58 8.91 -6.71
C VAL A 50 -7.20 7.52 -6.62
N LEU A 51 -6.36 6.50 -6.45
CA LEU A 51 -6.76 5.10 -6.38
C LEU A 51 -6.55 4.57 -4.96
N PRO A 52 -7.31 3.55 -4.53
CA PRO A 52 -6.88 2.71 -3.43
C PRO A 52 -5.48 2.15 -3.73
N GLY A 53 -4.61 2.12 -2.74
CA GLY A 53 -3.30 1.48 -2.89
C GLY A 53 -3.46 0.00 -3.22
N PHE A 54 -2.55 -0.53 -4.03
CA PHE A 54 -2.65 -1.91 -4.51
C PHE A 54 -2.32 -2.91 -3.40
N ILE A 55 -2.97 -4.07 -3.49
CA ILE A 55 -2.73 -5.22 -2.61
C ILE A 55 -2.09 -6.30 -3.48
N ASP A 56 -0.83 -6.63 -3.20
CA ASP A 56 -0.13 -7.69 -3.90
C ASP A 56 -0.14 -8.98 -3.07
N LEU A 57 -0.69 -10.05 -3.63
CA LEU A 57 -0.87 -11.32 -2.94
C LEU A 57 0.31 -12.27 -3.14
N HIS A 58 1.27 -11.92 -4.00
CA HIS A 58 2.38 -12.82 -4.32
C HIS A 58 3.65 -12.07 -4.73
N VAL A 59 4.48 -11.74 -3.73
CA VAL A 59 5.76 -11.03 -3.93
C VAL A 59 6.87 -11.80 -3.22
N HIS A 60 7.94 -12.14 -3.93
CA HIS A 60 9.13 -12.74 -3.30
C HIS A 60 10.14 -11.71 -2.78
N GLY A 61 10.21 -10.55 -3.42
CA GLY A 61 11.16 -9.49 -3.11
C GLY A 61 11.00 -8.29 -4.03
N GLY A 62 11.95 -7.35 -3.97
CA GLY A 62 11.95 -6.12 -4.78
C GLY A 62 12.97 -5.12 -4.27
N GLY A 63 13.51 -4.27 -5.15
CA GLY A 63 14.43 -3.20 -4.76
C GLY A 63 15.71 -3.68 -4.06
N GLY A 64 16.13 -4.92 -4.28
CA GLY A 64 17.31 -5.53 -3.63
C GLY A 64 17.04 -6.18 -2.27
N GLY A 65 15.79 -6.21 -1.80
CA GLY A 65 15.38 -6.95 -0.60
C GLY A 65 14.46 -8.13 -0.88
N ASP A 66 14.38 -9.06 0.05
CA ASP A 66 13.51 -10.24 0.02
C ASP A 66 13.05 -10.64 1.45
N TRP A 67 12.05 -11.51 1.54
CA TRP A 67 11.44 -11.92 2.82
C TRP A 67 12.33 -12.76 3.73
N GLN A 68 13.41 -13.34 3.21
CA GLN A 68 14.34 -14.21 3.93
C GLN A 68 15.66 -13.49 4.31
N GLY A 69 15.86 -12.27 3.81
CA GLY A 69 17.03 -11.43 4.11
C GLY A 69 17.01 -10.74 5.49
N GLY A 70 15.96 -10.93 6.28
CA GLY A 70 15.79 -10.29 7.59
C GLY A 70 15.18 -8.88 7.51
N GLU A 71 15.04 -8.21 8.65
CA GLU A 71 14.23 -6.98 8.78
C GLU A 71 14.62 -5.86 7.81
N GLU A 72 15.90 -5.56 7.65
CA GLU A 72 16.37 -4.49 6.76
C GLU A 72 16.08 -4.79 5.28
N ALA A 73 16.21 -6.05 4.87
CA ALA A 73 15.84 -6.49 3.53
C ALA A 73 14.33 -6.35 3.32
N ILE A 74 13.53 -6.70 4.34
CA ILE A 74 12.07 -6.55 4.28
C ILE A 74 11.66 -5.08 4.25
N ARG A 75 12.25 -4.21 5.06
CA ARG A 75 11.97 -2.76 4.98
C ARG A 75 12.34 -2.18 3.62
N THR A 76 13.41 -2.69 3.01
CA THR A 76 13.84 -2.29 1.66
C THR A 76 12.82 -2.70 0.61
N LEU A 77 12.37 -3.97 0.61
CA LEU A 77 11.38 -4.43 -0.36
C LEU A 77 10.03 -3.73 -0.18
N VAL A 78 9.55 -3.52 1.05
CA VAL A 78 8.26 -2.85 1.30
C VAL A 78 8.30 -1.39 0.85
N ARG A 79 9.39 -0.65 1.13
CA ARG A 79 9.57 0.73 0.62
C ARG A 79 9.63 0.78 -0.89
N TYR A 80 10.30 -0.18 -1.52
CA TYR A 80 10.38 -0.28 -2.97
C TYR A 80 8.98 -0.44 -3.57
N HIS A 81 8.20 -1.43 -3.11
CA HIS A 81 6.84 -1.67 -3.60
C HIS A 81 5.88 -0.50 -3.32
N ALA A 82 6.03 0.17 -2.17
CA ALA A 82 5.27 1.39 -1.86
C ALA A 82 5.51 2.53 -2.87
N SER A 83 6.73 2.63 -3.44
CA SER A 83 7.03 3.61 -4.51
C SER A 83 6.32 3.31 -5.84
N TYR A 84 5.78 2.10 -6.00
CA TYR A 84 4.98 1.67 -7.15
C TYR A 84 3.50 1.45 -6.79
N ALA A 85 3.02 2.17 -5.77
CA ALA A 85 1.63 2.20 -5.32
C ALA A 85 1.08 0.94 -4.62
N THR A 86 1.91 -0.06 -4.32
CA THR A 86 1.50 -1.21 -3.50
C THR A 86 1.55 -0.86 -2.02
N THR A 87 0.40 -0.90 -1.34
CA THR A 87 0.26 -0.50 0.07
C THR A 87 0.03 -1.67 1.02
N ALA A 88 -0.27 -2.86 0.50
CA ALA A 88 -0.36 -4.09 1.28
C ALA A 88 0.23 -5.25 0.48
N ILE A 89 0.95 -6.14 1.17
CA ILE A 89 1.58 -7.31 0.54
C ILE A 89 1.33 -8.54 1.40
N ALA A 90 0.94 -9.64 0.77
CA ALA A 90 1.04 -10.97 1.37
C ALA A 90 2.46 -11.51 1.12
N PRO A 91 3.30 -11.69 2.16
CA PRO A 91 4.68 -12.12 1.99
C PRO A 91 4.79 -13.52 1.37
N THR A 92 5.58 -13.67 0.30
CA THR A 92 5.85 -14.97 -0.32
C THR A 92 7.30 -15.40 -0.06
N THR A 93 7.50 -16.32 0.89
CA THR A 93 8.80 -16.97 1.09
C THR A 93 9.19 -17.83 -0.11
N ALA A 94 10.48 -18.10 -0.26
CA ALA A 94 10.95 -19.12 -1.19
C ALA A 94 11.01 -20.48 -0.48
N ILE A 95 11.26 -21.54 -1.26
CA ILE A 95 11.56 -22.86 -0.67
C ILE A 95 12.87 -22.75 0.10
N GLY A 96 12.89 -23.27 1.34
CA GLY A 96 14.08 -23.29 2.17
C GLY A 96 13.94 -24.26 3.36
N PRO A 97 15.05 -24.53 4.07
CA PRO A 97 15.01 -25.28 5.32
C PRO A 97 14.05 -24.63 6.34
N ILE A 98 13.38 -25.44 7.17
CA ILE A 98 12.44 -24.94 8.20
C ILE A 98 13.03 -23.79 9.04
N PRO A 99 14.28 -23.84 9.53
CA PRO A 99 14.85 -22.73 10.30
C PRO A 99 14.93 -21.40 9.54
N VAL A 100 15.06 -21.44 8.21
CA VAL A 100 15.06 -20.24 7.36
C VAL A 100 13.66 -19.65 7.29
N ILE A 101 12.64 -20.49 7.12
CA ILE A 101 11.24 -20.06 7.07
C ILE A 101 10.81 -19.48 8.42
N GLU A 102 11.12 -20.15 9.53
CA GLU A 102 10.81 -19.67 10.89
C GLU A 102 11.46 -18.30 11.18
N LYS A 103 12.72 -18.13 10.77
CA LYS A 103 13.42 -16.84 10.89
C LYS A 103 12.75 -15.76 10.04
N SER A 104 12.33 -16.08 8.82
CA SER A 104 11.61 -15.16 7.94
C SER A 104 10.28 -14.73 8.56
N LEU A 105 9.46 -15.67 9.05
CA LEU A 105 8.19 -15.37 9.71
C LEU A 105 8.37 -14.51 10.97
N SER A 106 9.42 -14.77 11.74
CA SER A 106 9.77 -13.96 12.92
C SER A 106 10.10 -12.52 12.53
N ALA A 107 10.92 -12.34 11.49
CA ALA A 107 11.29 -11.01 10.97
C ALA A 107 10.10 -10.26 10.34
N ILE A 108 9.17 -10.97 9.70
CA ILE A 108 7.92 -10.38 9.19
C ILE A 108 7.04 -9.89 10.36
N THR A 109 6.96 -10.68 11.43
CA THR A 109 6.14 -10.34 12.60
C THR A 109 6.70 -9.12 13.33
N SER A 110 8.03 -9.02 13.49
CA SER A 110 8.65 -7.91 14.23
C SER A 110 8.42 -6.54 13.59
N ILE A 111 8.27 -6.49 12.26
CA ILE A 111 8.08 -5.21 11.55
C ILE A 111 6.60 -4.83 11.35
N THR A 112 5.66 -5.77 11.50
CA THR A 112 4.22 -5.53 11.33
C THR A 112 3.51 -5.18 12.63
N ALA A 113 4.12 -5.51 13.78
CA ALA A 113 3.59 -5.23 15.11
C ALA A 113 3.92 -3.82 15.67
N ALA A 114 4.54 -2.96 14.87
CA ALA A 114 4.93 -1.59 15.22
C ALA A 114 4.11 -0.55 14.43
#